data_AF-A0A8S3EEM7-F1
#
_entry.id   AF-A0A8S3EEM7-F1
#
_cell.length_a   1.000
_cell.length_b   1.000
_cell.length_c   1.000
_cell.angle_alpha   90.00
_cell.angle_beta   90.00
_cell.angle_gamma   90.00
#
_symmetry.space_group_name_H-M   'P 1'
#
loop_
_entity.id
_entity.type
_entity.pdbx_description
1 polymer ?
#
loop_
_entity_poly.entity_id
_entity_poly.type
_entity_poly.pdbx_seq_one_letter_code
_entity_poly.pdbx_strand_id
1 'polypeptide(L)'
;YNPFKVRILNEKVHTPTTTVYRCGPLIDLCRGPHIRHTGKVKAFAITKNSSTYWEGDQTRETLQRIYGISFPDTKQLKEWKHLQEEAAKRNHRKIGLEQDLFFFHELSPGSCFFYPKGAHIYNKLIDFLRTEYRKRGYQEVISPNIYNSKLWKTSGHWDHYSENMFKTEIEKEVYALKPMNCPGHCLIFSSRLRSWRELPLRMADFGVLHRNEASGALSGLTRVRRFQQDDAHIFCAQSQIKDEIGGCLDFLKQVYGIFGFTFELK
;
A
#
# COMPACT_ATOMS: atom_id res chain seq x y z
N TYR A 1 10.86 29.26 23.82
CA TYR A 1 9.54 28.98 23.22
C TYR A 1 9.70 27.93 22.13
N ASN A 2 8.84 26.91 22.07
CA ASN A 2 8.94 25.84 21.07
C ASN A 2 8.21 26.28 19.77
N PRO A 3 8.93 26.45 18.63
CA PRO A 3 8.34 26.99 17.40
C PRO A 3 7.24 26.09 16.82
N PHE A 4 7.34 24.77 16.98
CA PHE A 4 6.32 23.82 16.50
C PHE A 4 4.99 23.98 17.25
N LYS A 5 5.02 24.27 18.55
CA LYS A 5 3.81 24.52 19.33
C LYS A 5 3.09 25.80 18.88
N VAL A 6 3.86 26.85 18.56
CA VAL A 6 3.31 28.10 18.02
C VAL A 6 2.68 27.87 16.64
N ARG A 7 3.34 27.11 15.76
CA ARG A 7 2.77 26.73 14.46
C ARG A 7 1.46 25.94 14.62
N ILE A 8 1.41 24.95 15.53
CA ILE A 8 0.18 24.21 15.82
C ILE A 8 -0.96 25.13 16.28
N LEU A 9 -0.68 26.12 17.13
CA LEU A 9 -1.68 27.09 17.57
C LEU A 9 -2.22 27.91 16.40
N ASN A 10 -1.33 28.43 15.54
CA ASN A 10 -1.73 29.28 14.42
C ASN A 10 -2.46 28.50 13.31
N GLU A 11 -2.04 27.27 13.05
CA GLU A 11 -2.54 26.48 11.90
C GLU A 11 -3.73 25.60 12.25
N LYS A 12 -3.83 25.07 13.48
CA LYS A 12 -4.79 23.99 13.83
C LYS A 12 -5.78 24.37 14.92
N VAL A 13 -5.59 25.50 15.61
CA VAL A 13 -6.53 25.99 16.63
C VAL A 13 -7.34 27.14 16.03
N HIS A 14 -8.58 26.84 15.66
CA HIS A 14 -9.52 27.83 15.13
C HIS A 14 -10.52 28.32 16.20
N THR A 15 -10.42 27.81 17.43
CA THR A 15 -11.29 28.18 18.55
C THR A 15 -10.65 29.31 19.38
N PRO A 16 -11.46 30.16 20.05
CA PRO A 16 -10.94 31.26 20.86
C PRO A 16 -10.13 30.80 22.08
N THR A 17 -10.33 29.56 22.54
CA THR A 17 -9.55 28.94 23.62
C THR A 17 -9.15 27.52 23.24
N THR A 18 -8.08 27.02 23.86
CA THR A 18 -7.60 25.64 23.70
C THR A 18 -7.11 25.09 25.04
N THR A 19 -7.03 23.77 25.15
CA THR A 19 -6.59 23.09 26.37
C THR A 19 -5.09 22.80 26.34
N VAL A 20 -4.46 22.87 27.51
CA VAL A 20 -3.06 22.46 27.72
C VAL A 20 -2.99 21.42 28.83
N TYR A 21 -2.08 20.46 28.67
CA TYR A 21 -1.74 19.49 29.70
C TYR A 21 -0.45 19.90 30.40
N ARG A 22 -0.46 19.92 31.73
CA ARG A 22 0.72 20.19 32.55
C ARG A 22 1.06 19.00 33.43
N CYS A 23 2.31 18.54 33.35
CA CYS A 23 2.88 17.50 34.21
C CYS A 23 4.24 17.98 34.74
N GLY A 24 4.25 18.51 35.97
CA GLY A 24 5.43 19.15 36.55
C GLY A 24 5.88 20.37 35.72
N PRO A 25 7.13 20.41 35.22
CA PRO A 25 7.62 21.49 34.35
C PRO A 25 7.18 21.33 32.88
N LEU A 26 6.70 20.16 32.46
CA LEU A 26 6.23 19.92 31.09
C LEU A 26 4.85 20.54 30.88
N ILE A 27 4.72 21.36 29.84
CA ILE A 27 3.44 21.88 29.35
C ILE A 27 3.29 21.50 27.88
N ASP A 28 2.18 20.86 27.53
CA ASP A 28 1.92 20.39 26.18
C ASP A 28 0.52 20.73 25.65
N LEU A 29 0.41 20.93 24.34
CA LEU A 29 -0.87 21.19 23.67
C LEU A 29 -1.54 19.85 23.39
N CYS A 30 -2.40 19.42 24.31
CA CYS A 30 -3.13 18.16 24.20
C CYS A 30 -4.58 18.32 24.64
N ARG A 31 -5.48 17.62 23.96
CA ARG A 31 -6.92 17.58 24.30
C ARG A 31 -7.28 16.46 25.28
N GLY A 32 -6.36 15.53 25.54
CA GLY A 32 -6.57 14.41 26.44
C GLY A 32 -7.56 13.35 25.93
N PRO A 33 -8.07 12.45 26.81
CA PRO A 33 -7.84 12.42 28.25
C PRO A 33 -6.44 11.95 28.63
N HIS A 34 -6.00 12.31 29.84
CA HIS A 34 -4.74 11.85 30.43
C HIS A 34 -5.00 10.94 31.63
N ILE A 35 -4.02 10.09 31.95
CA ILE A 35 -4.02 9.34 33.20
C ILE A 35 -4.00 10.29 34.41
N ARG A 36 -4.66 9.89 35.51
CA ARG A 36 -4.80 10.74 36.70
C ARG A 36 -3.45 11.09 37.36
N HIS A 37 -2.48 10.19 37.33
CA HIS A 37 -1.13 10.41 37.84
C HIS A 37 -0.13 9.50 37.10
N THR A 38 1.13 9.94 36.99
CA THR A 38 2.19 9.23 36.25
C THR A 38 2.54 7.86 36.83
N GLY A 39 2.32 7.63 38.13
CA GLY A 39 2.55 6.32 38.77
C GLY A 39 1.69 5.16 38.24
N LYS A 40 0.69 5.42 37.37
CA LYS A 40 -0.02 4.37 36.63
C LYS A 40 0.82 3.75 35.50
N VAL A 41 1.85 4.46 35.03
CA VAL A 41 2.80 3.97 34.04
C VAL A 41 3.89 3.21 34.76
N LYS A 42 3.69 1.90 34.97
CA LYS A 42 4.66 1.07 35.71
C LYS A 42 5.76 0.49 34.84
N ALA A 43 5.47 0.26 33.56
CA ALA A 43 6.42 -0.30 32.62
C ALA A 43 6.39 0.51 31.32
N PHE A 44 7.55 0.92 30.84
CA PHE A 44 7.70 1.60 29.56
C PHE A 44 8.94 1.07 28.83
N ALA A 45 8.91 1.10 27.51
CA ALA A 45 10.06 0.78 26.67
C ALA A 45 10.08 1.67 25.44
N ILE A 46 11.27 2.16 25.09
CA ILE A 46 11.53 2.76 23.78
C ILE A 46 11.74 1.62 22.79
N THR A 47 11.07 1.68 21.65
CA THR A 47 11.00 0.56 20.69
C THR A 47 11.77 0.85 19.41
N LYS A 48 11.70 2.09 18.92
CA LYS A 48 12.31 2.48 17.64
C LYS A 48 12.57 3.98 17.61
N ASN A 49 13.64 4.39 16.95
CA ASN A 49 13.86 5.75 16.48
C ASN A 49 13.66 5.81 14.95
N SER A 50 13.13 6.92 14.45
CA SER A 50 13.06 7.21 13.02
C SER A 50 13.15 8.70 12.77
N SER A 51 13.33 9.11 11.52
CA SER A 51 13.10 10.48 11.08
C SER A 51 11.73 10.61 10.41
N THR A 52 11.20 11.83 10.37
CA THR A 52 9.98 12.19 9.65
C THR A 52 10.06 13.66 9.27
N TYR A 53 9.28 14.10 8.30
CA TYR A 53 9.17 15.53 7.96
C TYR A 53 7.93 16.13 8.62
N TRP A 54 7.96 17.44 8.91
CA TRP A 54 6.78 18.14 9.41
C TRP A 54 5.61 17.95 8.44
N GLU A 55 4.48 17.43 8.94
CA GLU A 55 3.28 17.08 8.15
C GLU A 55 3.50 16.11 6.98
N GLY A 56 4.66 15.43 6.93
CA GLY A 56 5.00 14.53 5.82
C GLY A 56 5.52 15.23 4.56
N ASP A 57 5.69 16.55 4.60
CA ASP A 57 6.19 17.36 3.47
C ASP A 57 7.73 17.38 3.45
N GLN A 58 8.32 16.79 2.41
CA GLN A 58 9.78 16.65 2.27
C GLN A 58 10.52 17.99 2.15
N THR A 59 9.83 19.08 1.83
CA THR A 59 10.42 20.42 1.76
C THR A 59 10.57 21.08 3.13
N ARG A 60 9.94 20.51 4.17
CA ARG A 60 9.93 21.05 5.52
C ARG A 60 11.00 20.43 6.42
N GLU A 61 11.13 21.00 7.61
CA GLU A 61 12.08 20.61 8.64
C GLU A 61 11.98 19.10 8.97
N THR A 62 13.14 18.44 9.08
CA THR A 62 13.23 17.03 9.48
C THR A 62 13.16 16.92 11.00
N LEU A 63 12.32 16.02 11.50
CA LEU A 63 12.11 15.72 12.90
C LEU A 63 12.60 14.32 13.26
N GLN A 64 13.08 14.15 14.50
CA GLN A 64 13.33 12.85 15.09
C GLN A 64 12.07 12.35 15.81
N ARG A 65 11.64 11.14 15.45
CA ARG A 65 10.50 10.45 16.05
C ARG A 65 10.99 9.29 16.89
N ILE A 66 10.56 9.25 18.15
CA ILE A 66 10.85 8.17 19.10
C ILE A 66 9.54 7.42 19.37
N TYR A 67 9.51 6.14 19.05
CA TYR A 67 8.39 5.25 19.36
C TYR A 67 8.61 4.63 20.72
N GLY A 68 7.58 4.65 21.56
CA GLY A 68 7.58 3.99 22.86
C GLY A 68 6.23 3.32 23.12
N ILE A 69 6.25 2.33 23.98
CA ILE A 69 5.04 1.67 24.48
C ILE A 69 5.08 1.63 26.00
N SER A 70 3.92 1.69 26.64
CA SER A 70 3.81 1.58 28.08
C SER A 70 2.64 0.69 28.50
N PHE A 71 2.78 0.05 29.65
CA PHE A 71 1.81 -0.86 30.24
C PHE A 71 1.61 -0.56 31.73
N PRO A 72 0.43 -0.89 32.29
CA PRO A 72 0.15 -0.70 33.71
C PRO A 72 0.91 -1.68 34.61
N ASP A 73 1.51 -2.74 34.05
CA ASP A 73 2.36 -3.69 34.76
C ASP A 73 3.52 -4.19 33.88
N THR A 74 4.53 -4.80 34.51
CA THR A 74 5.73 -5.34 33.85
C THR A 74 5.49 -6.67 33.14
N LYS A 75 4.46 -7.43 33.54
CA LYS A 75 4.12 -8.73 32.96
C LYS A 75 3.60 -8.55 31.52
N GLN A 76 2.69 -7.61 31.31
CA GLN A 76 2.16 -7.23 30.00
C GLN A 76 3.27 -6.71 29.08
N LEU A 77 4.21 -5.90 29.60
CA LEU A 77 5.35 -5.47 28.78
C LEU A 77 6.22 -6.65 28.33
N LYS A 78 6.44 -7.64 29.21
CA LYS A 78 7.21 -8.84 28.88
C LYS A 78 6.49 -9.71 27.84
N GLU A 79 5.19 -9.92 28.00
CA GLU A 79 4.35 -10.63 27.03
C GLU A 79 4.34 -9.94 25.68
N TRP A 80 4.15 -8.61 25.67
CA TRP A 80 4.22 -7.81 24.45
C TRP A 80 5.58 -7.93 23.75
N LYS A 81 6.69 -7.87 24.51
CA LYS A 81 8.04 -8.07 23.96
C LYS A 81 8.20 -9.46 23.32
N HIS A 82 7.72 -10.50 23.99
CA HIS A 82 7.74 -11.86 23.45
C HIS A 82 6.95 -11.95 22.13
N LEU A 83 5.77 -11.34 22.05
CA LEU A 83 4.99 -11.27 20.81
C LEU A 83 5.72 -10.51 19.69
N GLN A 84 6.42 -9.42 20.01
CA GLN A 84 7.23 -8.69 19.02
C GLN A 84 8.42 -9.51 18.52
N GLU A 85 9.07 -10.27 19.40
CA GLU A 85 10.16 -11.18 19.02
C GLU A 85 9.66 -12.28 18.08
N GLU A 86 8.52 -12.89 18.38
CA GLU A 86 7.88 -13.89 17.52
C GLU A 86 7.46 -13.30 16.17
N ALA A 87 6.90 -12.08 16.15
CA ALA A 87 6.58 -11.38 14.92
C ALA A 87 7.83 -11.04 14.10
N ALA A 88 8.93 -10.65 14.74
CA ALA A 88 10.19 -10.34 14.09
C ALA A 88 10.83 -11.57 13.43
N LYS A 89 10.69 -12.76 14.03
CA LYS A 89 11.10 -14.04 13.42
C LYS A 89 10.32 -14.36 12.15
N ARG A 90 9.06 -13.93 12.06
CA ARG A 90 8.16 -14.16 10.91
C ARG A 90 8.22 -13.05 9.86
N ASN A 91 9.19 -12.15 9.95
CA ASN A 91 9.35 -11.05 9.00
C ASN A 91 9.84 -11.58 7.65
N HIS A 92 9.05 -11.41 6.60
CA HIS A 92 9.35 -11.87 5.25
C HIS A 92 10.67 -11.33 4.69
N ARG A 93 11.13 -10.15 5.15
CA ARG A 93 12.42 -9.59 4.72
C ARG A 93 13.60 -10.41 5.25
N LYS A 94 13.48 -10.92 6.47
CA LYS A 94 14.49 -11.78 7.08
C LYS A 94 14.46 -13.16 6.44
N ILE A 95 13.28 -13.78 6.42
CA ILE A 95 13.06 -15.11 5.84
C ILE A 95 13.46 -15.14 4.35
N GLY A 96 13.07 -14.11 3.59
CA GLY A 96 13.34 -14.03 2.16
C GLY A 96 14.82 -13.97 1.82
N LEU A 97 15.63 -13.35 2.70
CA LEU A 97 17.08 -13.33 2.57
C LEU A 97 17.70 -14.65 3.04
N GLU A 98 17.30 -15.16 4.21
CA GLU A 98 17.82 -16.41 4.79
C GLU A 98 17.54 -17.64 3.93
N GLN A 99 16.49 -17.60 3.10
CA GLN A 99 16.09 -18.70 2.21
C GLN A 99 16.47 -18.49 0.74
N ASP A 100 17.24 -17.45 0.41
CA ASP A 100 17.58 -17.07 -0.98
C ASP A 100 16.35 -16.95 -1.88
N LEU A 101 15.30 -16.26 -1.41
CA LEU A 101 14.10 -16.01 -2.21
C LEU A 101 14.22 -14.73 -3.02
N PHE A 102 14.70 -13.66 -2.38
CA PHE A 102 14.85 -12.36 -3.02
C PHE A 102 15.81 -11.43 -2.28
N PHE A 103 16.24 -10.38 -2.96
CA PHE A 103 16.97 -9.26 -2.36
C PHE A 103 16.52 -7.91 -2.96
N PHE A 104 17.00 -6.83 -2.36
CA PHE A 104 16.80 -5.46 -2.82
C PHE A 104 18.15 -4.79 -3.01
N HIS A 105 18.26 -3.92 -4.02
CA HIS A 105 19.49 -3.21 -4.34
C HIS A 105 19.23 -1.70 -4.41
N GLU A 106 20.18 -0.89 -3.93
CA GLU A 106 20.04 0.58 -3.87
C GLU A 106 19.90 1.24 -5.25
N LEU A 107 20.44 0.60 -6.30
CA LEU A 107 20.28 1.04 -7.69
C LEU A 107 18.84 0.89 -8.22
N SER A 108 18.00 0.10 -7.56
CA SER A 108 16.57 -0.03 -7.90
C SER A 108 15.73 -0.07 -6.62
N PRO A 109 15.63 1.06 -5.89
CA PRO A 109 14.98 1.09 -4.59
C PRO A 109 13.49 0.80 -4.77
N GLY A 110 12.96 -0.10 -3.94
CA GLY A 110 11.55 -0.52 -4.01
C GLY A 110 11.24 -1.47 -5.17
N SER A 111 12.25 -1.97 -5.88
CA SER A 111 12.12 -3.03 -6.87
C SER A 111 12.83 -4.28 -6.38
N CYS A 112 12.10 -5.39 -6.34
CA CYS A 112 12.62 -6.65 -5.81
C CYS A 112 13.32 -7.48 -6.89
N PHE A 113 14.48 -8.05 -6.55
CA PHE A 113 15.19 -9.03 -7.36
C PHE A 113 14.89 -10.43 -6.80
N PHE A 114 14.25 -11.27 -7.61
CA PHE A 114 13.95 -12.64 -7.22
C PHE A 114 15.10 -13.58 -7.61
N TYR A 115 15.55 -14.39 -6.66
CA TYR A 115 16.42 -15.54 -6.92
C TYR A 115 15.60 -16.69 -7.52
N PRO A 116 16.24 -17.76 -8.05
CA PRO A 116 15.53 -18.88 -8.67
C PRO A 116 14.43 -19.51 -7.79
N LYS A 117 14.66 -19.66 -6.47
CA LYS A 117 13.66 -20.19 -5.53
C LYS A 117 12.46 -19.27 -5.38
N GLY A 118 12.69 -17.95 -5.23
CA GLY A 118 11.61 -16.97 -5.16
C GLY A 118 10.84 -16.85 -6.47
N ALA A 119 11.54 -16.88 -7.60
CA ALA A 119 10.94 -16.88 -8.93
C ALA A 119 10.07 -18.13 -9.16
N HIS A 120 10.48 -19.30 -8.65
CA HIS A 120 9.66 -20.50 -8.70
C HIS A 120 8.32 -20.33 -7.98
N ILE A 121 8.33 -19.79 -6.75
CA ILE A 121 7.11 -19.51 -5.98
C ILE A 121 6.23 -18.50 -6.74
N TYR A 122 6.84 -17.40 -7.21
CA TYR A 122 6.16 -16.36 -7.97
C TYR A 122 5.44 -16.89 -9.20
N ASN A 123 6.14 -17.67 -10.04
CA ASN A 123 5.57 -18.26 -11.25
C ASN A 123 4.47 -19.27 -10.92
N LYS A 124 4.65 -20.08 -9.86
CA LYS A 124 3.63 -21.05 -9.43
C LYS A 124 2.33 -20.38 -9.01
N LEU A 125 2.40 -19.23 -8.33
CA LEU A 125 1.24 -18.43 -7.94
C LEU A 125 0.54 -17.83 -9.17
N ILE A 126 1.30 -17.32 -10.14
CA ILE A 126 0.74 -16.80 -11.39
C ILE A 126 0.04 -17.90 -12.17
N ASP A 127 0.66 -19.07 -12.33
CA ASP A 127 0.08 -20.19 -13.07
C ASP A 127 -1.19 -20.72 -12.41
N PHE A 128 -1.21 -20.73 -11.07
CA PHE A 128 -2.41 -21.03 -10.30
C PHE A 128 -3.54 -20.03 -10.61
N LEU A 129 -3.29 -18.73 -10.51
CA LEU A 129 -4.31 -17.72 -10.77
C LEU A 129 -4.76 -17.71 -12.24
N ARG A 130 -3.85 -17.88 -13.21
CA ARG A 130 -4.21 -18.07 -14.62
C ARG A 130 -5.17 -19.24 -14.82
N THR A 131 -4.92 -20.34 -14.13
CA THR A 131 -5.80 -21.52 -14.18
C THR A 131 -7.19 -21.20 -13.62
N GLU A 132 -7.26 -20.51 -12.49
CA GLU A 132 -8.54 -20.11 -11.88
C GLU A 132 -9.29 -19.06 -12.70
N TYR A 133 -8.58 -18.15 -13.37
CA TYR A 133 -9.14 -17.17 -14.30
C TYR A 133 -9.76 -17.84 -15.53
N ARG A 134 -9.06 -18.81 -16.14
CA ARG A 134 -9.59 -19.57 -17.30
C ARG A 134 -10.87 -20.33 -16.95
N LYS A 135 -10.93 -20.97 -15.78
CA LYS A 135 -12.15 -21.66 -15.29
C LYS A 135 -13.36 -20.73 -15.18
N ARG A 136 -13.13 -19.43 -14.97
CA ARG A 136 -14.17 -18.40 -14.78
C ARG A 136 -14.40 -17.53 -16.03
N GLY A 137 -13.80 -17.91 -17.16
CA GLY A 137 -13.98 -17.20 -18.43
C GLY A 137 -13.29 -15.84 -18.51
N TYR A 138 -12.28 -15.58 -17.67
CA TYR A 138 -11.41 -14.42 -17.85
C TYR A 138 -10.46 -14.66 -19.02
N GLN A 139 -10.26 -13.61 -19.81
CA GLN A 139 -9.38 -13.59 -20.96
C GLN A 139 -8.13 -12.78 -20.61
N GLU A 140 -6.97 -13.43 -20.64
CA GLU A 140 -5.70 -12.76 -20.39
C GLU A 140 -5.36 -11.84 -21.57
N VAL A 141 -5.06 -10.57 -21.27
CA VAL A 141 -4.62 -9.56 -22.22
C VAL A 141 -3.25 -9.04 -21.82
N ILE A 142 -2.50 -8.53 -22.80
CA ILE A 142 -1.20 -7.90 -22.56
C ILE A 142 -1.30 -6.44 -23.01
N SER A 143 -1.04 -5.53 -22.08
CA SER A 143 -1.10 -4.10 -22.31
C SER A 143 0.29 -3.44 -22.17
N PRO A 144 0.59 -2.37 -22.92
CA PRO A 144 1.86 -1.63 -22.80
C PRO A 144 2.20 -1.17 -21.37
N ASN A 145 3.48 -0.91 -21.12
CA ASN A 145 3.95 -0.39 -19.83
C ASN A 145 4.04 1.15 -19.79
N ILE A 146 4.22 1.79 -20.94
CA ILE A 146 4.42 3.24 -21.06
C ILE A 146 3.28 3.79 -21.90
N TYR A 147 2.66 4.86 -21.42
CA TYR A 147 1.58 5.56 -22.12
C TYR A 147 1.81 7.05 -22.15
N ASN A 148 1.26 7.69 -23.18
CA ASN A 148 1.20 9.13 -23.28
C ASN A 148 0.34 9.71 -22.14
N SER A 149 0.75 10.86 -21.57
CA SER A 149 0.01 11.54 -20.49
C SER A 149 -1.44 11.87 -20.82
N LYS A 150 -1.78 12.00 -22.10
CA LYS A 150 -3.16 12.16 -22.59
C LYS A 150 -4.09 11.06 -22.05
N LEU A 151 -3.65 9.80 -22.02
CA LEU A 151 -4.47 8.69 -21.52
C LEU A 151 -4.84 8.88 -20.04
N TRP A 152 -3.86 9.27 -19.22
CA TRP A 152 -4.06 9.48 -17.78
C TRP A 152 -4.98 10.67 -17.51
N LYS A 153 -4.87 11.73 -18.32
CA LYS A 153 -5.79 12.88 -18.27
C LYS A 153 -7.22 12.48 -18.63
N THR A 154 -7.40 11.74 -19.73
CA THR A 154 -8.73 11.22 -20.14
C THR A 154 -9.35 10.33 -19.08
N SER A 155 -8.55 9.51 -18.40
CA SER A 155 -9.03 8.62 -17.35
C SER A 155 -9.28 9.29 -15.99
N GLY A 156 -8.94 10.57 -15.83
CA GLY A 156 -9.00 11.31 -14.55
C GLY A 156 -7.88 10.99 -13.56
N HIS A 157 -7.05 9.97 -13.82
CA HIS A 157 -5.97 9.57 -12.91
C HIS A 157 -4.83 10.57 -12.84
N TRP A 158 -4.67 11.44 -13.85
CA TRP A 158 -3.60 12.45 -13.83
C TRP A 158 -3.70 13.37 -12.61
N ASP A 159 -4.91 13.82 -12.27
CA ASP A 159 -5.09 14.80 -11.20
C ASP A 159 -4.86 14.20 -9.80
N HIS A 160 -5.05 12.89 -9.66
CA HIS A 160 -4.94 12.19 -8.37
C HIS A 160 -3.63 11.42 -8.19
N TYR A 161 -3.01 10.94 -9.27
CA TYR A 161 -1.87 10.03 -9.22
C TYR A 161 -0.60 10.58 -9.86
N SER A 162 -0.64 11.73 -10.55
CA SER A 162 0.52 12.20 -11.30
C SER A 162 1.75 12.42 -10.43
N GLU A 163 1.63 12.81 -9.16
CA GLU A 163 2.76 12.94 -8.23
C GLU A 163 3.44 11.59 -7.95
N ASN A 164 2.65 10.52 -7.94
CA ASN A 164 3.08 9.15 -7.65
C ASN A 164 3.38 8.34 -8.93
N MET A 165 3.57 8.98 -10.08
CA MET A 165 3.89 8.32 -11.34
C MET A 165 5.34 8.57 -11.78
N PHE A 166 5.97 7.55 -12.34
CA PHE A 166 7.25 7.72 -13.04
C PHE A 166 7.00 8.31 -14.42
N LYS A 167 7.54 9.50 -14.66
CA LYS A 167 7.37 10.27 -15.90
C LYS A 167 8.68 10.32 -16.67
N THR A 168 8.58 10.33 -17.98
CA THR A 168 9.70 10.56 -18.89
C THR A 168 9.23 11.46 -20.03
N GLU A 169 10.12 12.30 -20.53
CA GLU A 169 9.83 13.18 -21.66
C GLU A 169 10.44 12.58 -22.93
N ILE A 170 9.61 12.38 -23.94
CA ILE A 170 9.99 11.85 -25.25
C ILE A 170 9.43 12.81 -26.28
N GLU A 171 10.28 13.39 -27.11
CA GLU A 171 9.87 14.28 -28.22
C GLU A 171 8.95 15.44 -27.77
N LYS A 172 9.25 16.05 -26.61
CA LYS A 172 8.45 17.13 -25.98
C LYS A 172 7.06 16.70 -25.50
N GLU A 173 6.76 15.41 -25.50
CA GLU A 173 5.56 14.86 -24.90
C GLU A 173 5.89 14.10 -23.61
N VAL A 174 5.02 14.24 -22.61
CA VAL A 174 5.18 13.52 -21.34
C VAL A 174 4.55 12.15 -21.45
N TYR A 175 5.37 11.13 -21.23
CA TYR A 175 4.99 9.74 -21.06
C TYR A 175 5.12 9.34 -19.60
N ALA A 176 4.38 8.31 -19.20
CA ALA A 176 4.50 7.76 -17.87
C ALA A 176 4.36 6.24 -17.87
N LEU A 177 5.08 5.59 -16.94
CA LEU A 177 4.86 4.19 -16.63
C LEU A 177 3.48 4.01 -16.01
N LYS A 178 2.77 2.95 -16.38
CA LYS A 178 1.42 2.68 -15.88
C LYS A 178 1.43 2.42 -14.35
N PRO A 179 0.62 3.16 -13.56
CA PRO A 179 0.42 2.88 -12.14
C PRO A 179 -0.72 1.87 -11.87
N MET A 180 -1.48 1.52 -12.92
CA MET A 180 -2.62 0.60 -12.95
C MET A 180 -2.94 0.17 -14.40
N ASN A 181 -3.65 -0.94 -14.61
CA ASN A 181 -3.96 -1.44 -15.97
C ASN A 181 -5.29 -0.91 -16.54
N CYS A 182 -6.18 -0.34 -15.71
CA CYS A 182 -7.56 0.00 -16.08
C CYS A 182 -7.66 0.81 -17.39
N PRO A 183 -6.92 1.92 -17.58
CA PRO A 183 -7.03 2.71 -18.82
C PRO A 183 -6.59 1.94 -20.07
N GLY A 184 -5.62 1.04 -19.94
CA GLY A 184 -5.20 0.15 -21.02
C GLY A 184 -6.30 -0.83 -21.41
N HIS A 185 -7.03 -1.38 -20.44
CA HIS A 185 -8.15 -2.30 -20.70
C HIS A 185 -9.33 -1.57 -21.36
N CYS A 186 -9.58 -0.32 -20.99
CA CYS A 186 -10.57 0.53 -21.68
C CYS A 186 -10.21 0.75 -23.16
N LEU A 187 -8.92 0.95 -23.50
CA LEU A 187 -8.47 1.05 -24.89
C LEU A 187 -8.69 -0.26 -25.67
N ILE A 188 -8.42 -1.41 -25.04
CA ILE A 188 -8.68 -2.73 -25.66
C ILE A 188 -10.19 -2.93 -25.88
N PHE A 189 -11.01 -2.54 -24.92
CA PHE A 189 -12.47 -2.59 -25.03
C PHE A 189 -12.95 -1.73 -26.20
N SER A 190 -12.48 -0.48 -26.29
CA SER A 190 -12.88 0.50 -27.31
C SER A 190 -12.28 0.27 -28.69
N SER A 191 -11.31 -0.64 -28.84
CA SER A 191 -10.63 -0.90 -30.12
C SER A 191 -11.55 -1.41 -31.22
N ARG A 192 -12.71 -1.98 -30.87
CA ARG A 192 -13.76 -2.38 -31.80
C ARG A 192 -15.14 -2.21 -31.19
N LEU A 193 -16.15 -2.13 -32.06
CA LEU A 193 -17.56 -2.20 -31.66
C LEU A 193 -17.85 -3.55 -30.98
N ARG A 194 -18.64 -3.49 -29.89
CA ARG A 194 -18.98 -4.65 -29.05
C ARG A 194 -20.48 -4.87 -29.03
N SER A 195 -20.90 -6.12 -29.22
CA SER A 195 -22.30 -6.51 -29.03
C SER A 195 -22.62 -6.71 -27.55
N TRP A 196 -23.85 -6.40 -27.14
CA TRP A 196 -24.32 -6.72 -25.77
C TRP A 196 -24.22 -8.21 -25.45
N ARG A 197 -24.24 -9.08 -26.46
CA ARG A 197 -24.07 -10.54 -26.33
C ARG A 197 -22.66 -10.96 -25.90
N GLU A 198 -21.67 -10.08 -26.06
CA GLU A 198 -20.29 -10.32 -25.58
C GLU A 198 -20.14 -10.03 -24.08
N LEU A 199 -21.14 -9.40 -23.44
CA LEU A 199 -21.10 -9.08 -22.01
C LEU A 199 -21.61 -10.27 -21.18
N PRO A 200 -20.98 -10.59 -20.04
CA PRO A 200 -19.85 -9.87 -19.43
C PRO A 200 -18.50 -10.24 -20.05
N LEU A 201 -17.69 -9.23 -20.35
CA LEU A 201 -16.33 -9.39 -20.85
C LEU A 201 -15.34 -9.19 -19.70
N ARG A 202 -14.60 -10.25 -19.36
CA ARG A 202 -13.67 -10.27 -18.24
C ARG A 202 -12.24 -10.28 -18.75
N MET A 203 -11.52 -9.17 -18.60
CA MET A 203 -10.11 -9.05 -18.98
C MET A 203 -9.23 -9.24 -17.76
N ALA A 204 -8.27 -10.15 -17.82
CA ALA A 204 -7.23 -10.32 -16.79
C ALA A 204 -5.88 -9.85 -17.33
N ASP A 205 -5.05 -9.25 -16.49
CA ASP A 205 -3.74 -8.74 -16.89
C ASP A 205 -2.75 -8.87 -15.73
N PHE A 206 -1.68 -9.59 -15.99
CA PHE A 206 -0.55 -9.77 -15.09
C PHE A 206 0.58 -8.80 -15.44
N GLY A 207 0.24 -7.60 -15.90
CA GLY A 207 1.17 -6.57 -16.33
C GLY A 207 1.93 -5.94 -15.18
N VAL A 208 3.18 -5.53 -15.46
CA VAL A 208 4.02 -4.86 -14.46
C VAL A 208 3.57 -3.42 -14.29
N LEU A 209 3.37 -3.02 -13.03
CA LEU A 209 2.95 -1.69 -12.63
C LEU A 209 4.06 -0.97 -11.87
N HIS A 210 4.06 0.36 -11.99
CA HIS A 210 5.01 1.22 -11.28
C HIS A 210 4.32 2.37 -10.57
N ARG A 211 4.62 2.56 -9.28
CA ARG A 211 4.19 3.72 -8.47
C ARG A 211 5.40 4.34 -7.80
N ASN A 212 5.57 5.65 -7.92
CA ASN A 212 6.65 6.41 -7.31
C ASN A 212 6.38 6.66 -5.82
N GLU A 213 6.36 5.57 -5.05
CA GLU A 213 6.23 5.61 -3.59
C GLU A 213 7.41 6.35 -2.96
N ALA A 214 7.14 7.11 -1.89
CA ALA A 214 8.16 7.79 -1.10
C ALA A 214 9.19 6.76 -0.58
N SER A 215 10.49 7.08 -0.69
CA SER A 215 11.58 6.16 -0.34
C SER A 215 11.48 5.64 1.11
N GLY A 216 11.07 6.50 2.04
CA GLY A 216 10.87 6.14 3.45
C GLY A 216 9.66 5.24 3.73
N ALA A 217 8.74 5.08 2.77
CA ALA A 217 7.58 4.21 2.90
C ALA A 217 7.82 2.78 2.39
N LEU A 218 8.92 2.55 1.67
CA LEU A 218 9.23 1.24 1.09
C LEU A 218 9.53 0.22 2.20
N SER A 219 8.97 -0.99 2.07
CA SER A 219 9.12 -2.03 3.08
C SER A 219 9.04 -3.43 2.47
N GLY A 220 10.20 -4.02 2.17
CA GLY A 220 10.30 -5.37 1.60
C GLY A 220 9.34 -5.55 0.42
N LEU A 221 8.65 -6.69 0.36
CA LEU A 221 7.60 -6.95 -0.63
C LEU A 221 6.20 -6.35 -0.32
N THR A 222 5.98 -5.71 0.83
CA THR A 222 4.64 -5.19 1.19
C THR A 222 4.36 -3.80 0.61
N ARG A 223 5.40 -2.98 0.42
CA ARG A 223 5.29 -1.66 -0.21
C ARG A 223 6.48 -1.42 -1.11
N VAL A 224 6.24 -1.42 -2.40
CA VAL A 224 7.23 -1.46 -3.49
C VAL A 224 6.87 -0.44 -4.57
N ARG A 225 7.87 -0.05 -5.36
CA ARG A 225 7.69 0.81 -6.54
C ARG A 225 7.29 0.02 -7.77
N ARG A 226 7.83 -1.19 -7.93
CA ARG A 226 7.47 -2.14 -8.99
C ARG A 226 6.68 -3.29 -8.38
N PHE A 227 5.49 -3.55 -8.92
CA PHE A 227 4.65 -4.67 -8.52
C PHE A 227 3.88 -5.23 -9.71
N GLN A 228 3.31 -6.40 -9.52
CA GLN A 228 2.43 -7.05 -10.48
C GLN A 228 1.21 -7.52 -9.71
N GLN A 229 0.04 -7.16 -10.20
CA GLN A 229 -1.22 -7.60 -9.63
C GLN A 229 -1.79 -8.69 -10.52
N ASP A 230 -2.58 -9.57 -9.93
CA ASP A 230 -3.55 -10.40 -10.61
C ASP A 230 -4.76 -9.52 -11.01
N ASP A 231 -4.51 -8.47 -11.77
CA ASP A 231 -5.48 -7.43 -12.08
C ASP A 231 -6.53 -7.92 -13.07
N ALA A 232 -7.77 -7.47 -12.91
CA ALA A 232 -8.82 -7.78 -13.85
C ALA A 232 -9.90 -6.70 -13.91
N HIS A 233 -10.43 -6.47 -15.11
CA HIS A 233 -11.51 -5.53 -15.37
C HIS A 233 -12.65 -6.25 -16.07
N ILE A 234 -13.84 -6.14 -15.47
CA ILE A 234 -15.07 -6.75 -15.99
C ILE A 234 -15.93 -5.64 -16.59
N PHE A 235 -16.13 -5.71 -17.90
CA PHE A 235 -17.09 -4.88 -18.61
C PHE A 235 -18.41 -5.66 -18.67
N CYS A 236 -19.44 -5.17 -18.00
CA CYS A 236 -20.73 -5.84 -17.91
C CYS A 236 -21.89 -4.84 -18.05
N ALA A 237 -23.09 -5.36 -18.33
CA ALA A 237 -24.31 -4.57 -18.29
C ALA A 237 -24.67 -4.26 -16.83
N GLN A 238 -25.40 -3.15 -16.59
CA GLN A 238 -25.78 -2.77 -15.23
C GLN A 238 -26.56 -3.86 -14.47
N SER A 239 -27.40 -4.62 -15.18
CA SER A 239 -28.15 -5.75 -14.61
C SER A 239 -27.26 -6.91 -14.14
N GLN A 240 -26.04 -7.04 -14.69
CA GLN A 240 -25.09 -8.12 -14.40
C GLN A 240 -24.17 -7.79 -13.21
N ILE A 241 -24.13 -6.53 -12.75
CA ILE A 241 -23.19 -6.07 -11.71
C ILE A 241 -23.26 -6.94 -10.45
N LYS A 242 -24.48 -7.25 -9.97
CA LYS A 242 -24.67 -8.02 -8.75
C LYS A 242 -24.12 -9.45 -8.88
N ASP A 243 -24.36 -10.08 -10.02
CA ASP A 243 -23.92 -11.46 -10.28
C ASP A 243 -22.39 -11.53 -10.43
N GLU A 244 -21.79 -10.55 -11.12
CA GLU A 244 -20.33 -10.47 -11.25
C GLU A 244 -19.63 -10.20 -9.91
N ILE A 245 -20.20 -9.35 -9.05
CA ILE A 245 -19.68 -9.14 -7.69
C ILE A 245 -19.77 -10.45 -6.88
N GLY A 246 -20.90 -11.18 -6.97
CA GLY A 246 -21.05 -12.48 -6.34
C GLY A 246 -19.97 -13.47 -6.78
N GLY A 247 -19.75 -13.59 -8.09
CA GLY A 247 -18.70 -14.44 -8.67
C GLY A 247 -17.29 -14.07 -8.21
N CYS A 248 -16.98 -12.77 -8.09
CA CYS A 248 -15.71 -12.28 -7.55
C CYS A 248 -15.52 -12.64 -6.07
N LEU A 249 -16.57 -12.54 -5.25
CA LEU A 249 -16.50 -12.90 -3.82
C LEU A 249 -16.32 -14.42 -3.63
N ASP A 250 -17.01 -15.23 -4.44
CA ASP A 250 -16.84 -16.69 -4.43
C ASP A 250 -15.44 -17.08 -4.89
N PHE A 251 -14.90 -16.39 -5.90
CA PHE A 251 -13.52 -16.58 -6.33
C PHE A 251 -12.53 -16.25 -5.21
N LEU A 252 -12.68 -15.10 -4.56
CA LEU A 252 -11.85 -14.70 -3.42
C LEU A 252 -11.91 -15.75 -2.31
N LYS A 253 -13.09 -16.23 -1.96
CA LYS A 253 -13.28 -17.27 -0.94
C LYS A 253 -12.57 -18.58 -1.29
N GLN A 254 -12.64 -19.02 -2.55
CA GLN A 254 -11.93 -20.23 -2.99
C GLN A 254 -10.41 -20.07 -2.90
N VAL A 255 -9.87 -18.95 -3.39
CA VAL A 255 -8.42 -18.68 -3.34
C VAL A 255 -7.95 -18.63 -1.88
N TYR A 256 -8.64 -17.87 -1.02
CA TYR A 256 -8.28 -17.73 0.38
C TYR A 256 -8.38 -19.07 1.12
N GLY A 257 -9.41 -19.89 0.83
CA GLY A 257 -9.56 -21.22 1.39
C GLY A 257 -8.39 -22.15 1.07
N ILE A 258 -7.82 -22.09 -0.14
CA ILE A 258 -6.65 -22.89 -0.53
C ILE A 258 -5.41 -22.51 0.29
N PHE A 259 -5.23 -21.22 0.59
CA PHE A 259 -4.12 -20.73 1.41
C PHE A 259 -4.40 -20.77 2.92
N GLY A 260 -5.57 -21.24 3.34
CA GLY A 260 -5.97 -21.26 4.75
C GLY A 260 -6.18 -19.87 5.35
N PHE A 261 -6.45 -18.85 4.51
CA PHE A 261 -6.71 -17.49 4.97
C PHE A 261 -8.19 -17.28 5.29
N THR A 262 -8.44 -16.56 6.38
CA THR A 262 -9.77 -16.07 6.76
C THR A 262 -9.89 -14.59 6.42
N PHE A 263 -11.06 -14.15 5.96
CA PHE A 263 -11.34 -12.73 5.73
C PHE A 263 -12.70 -12.35 6.34
N GLU A 264 -12.80 -11.09 6.76
CA GLU A 264 -14.04 -10.47 7.21
C GLU A 264 -14.40 -9.33 6.26
N LEU A 265 -15.61 -9.36 5.71
CA LEU A 265 -16.17 -8.22 5.00
C LEU A 265 -16.73 -7.25 6.05
N LYS A 266 -16.14 -6.06 6.14
CA LYS A 266 -16.63 -4.97 7.00
C LYS A 266 -17.53 -4.03 6.22
#